data_AF-A0A4R7JL54-F1
#
_entry.id   AF-A0A4R7JL54-F1
#
_cell.length_a   1.000
_cell.length_b   1.000
_cell.length_c   1.000
_cell.angle_alpha   90.00
_cell.angle_beta   90.00
_cell.angle_gamma   90.00
#
_symmetry.space_group_name_H-M   'P 1'
#
loop_
_entity.id
_entity.type
_entity.pdbx_description
1 polymer ?
#
loop_
_entity_poly.entity_id
_entity_poly.type
_entity_poly.pdbx_seq_one_letter_code
_entity_poly.pdbx_strand_id
1 'polypeptide(L)' 'MGDLTPTQASPGLHISKPSPDAPATGSAVCHCGASASATGDAQVQGLVQGWEANHGAAHRGGK' A
#
# COMPACT_ATOMS: atom_id res chain seq x y z
N MET A 1 10.60 15.32 -2.82
CA MET A 1 9.97 13.98 -2.80
C MET A 1 8.48 14.25 -2.84
N GLY A 2 7.78 13.86 -3.91
CA GLY A 2 6.33 14.10 -4.01
C GLY A 2 5.59 13.32 -2.93
N ASP A 3 4.44 13.82 -2.49
CA ASP A 3 3.54 13.03 -1.65
C ASP A 3 3.07 11.83 -2.48
N LEU A 4 3.61 10.65 -2.17
CA LEU A 4 3.25 9.39 -2.81
C LEU A 4 2.08 8.71 -2.11
N THR A 5 1.39 9.45 -1.23
CA THR A 5 0.23 8.96 -0.51
C THR A 5 -0.89 8.70 -1.52
N PRO A 6 -1.42 7.48 -1.60
CA PRO A 6 -2.48 7.17 -2.54
C PRO A 6 -3.74 7.96 -2.17
N THR A 7 -4.43 8.46 -3.19
CA THR A 7 -5.67 9.22 -3.06
C THR A 7 -6.74 8.64 -3.96
N GLN A 8 -7.99 9.11 -3.84
CA GLN A 8 -9.04 8.69 -4.77
C GLN A 8 -8.72 9.06 -6.23
N ALA A 9 -8.04 10.19 -6.44
CA ALA A 9 -7.64 10.66 -7.76
C ALA A 9 -6.46 9.87 -8.34
N SER A 10 -5.58 9.38 -7.47
CA SER A 10 -4.43 8.54 -7.80
C SER A 10 -4.37 7.36 -6.81
N PRO A 11 -5.24 6.34 -6.99
CA PRO A 11 -5.31 5.21 -6.08
C PRO A 11 -4.09 4.32 -6.22
N GLY A 12 -3.84 3.54 -5.18
CA GLY A 12 -2.64 2.73 -5.08
C GLY A 12 -2.35 2.30 -3.66
N LEU A 13 -1.19 1.69 -3.52
CA LEU A 13 -0.65 1.19 -2.26
C LEU A 13 0.69 1.87 -2.01
N HIS A 14 0.83 2.52 -0.85
CA HIS A 14 2.07 3.15 -0.42
C HIS A 14 2.51 2.59 0.91
N ILE A 15 3.73 2.06 0.94
CA ILE A 15 4.38 1.50 2.11
C ILE A 15 5.59 2.36 2.47
N SER A 16 5.76 2.65 3.75
CA SER A 16 6.89 3.39 4.28
C SER A 16 7.45 2.66 5.49
N LYS A 17 8.77 2.47 5.53
CA LYS A 17 9.47 1.95 6.71
C LYS A 17 10.74 2.79 6.92
N PRO A 18 10.71 3.76 7.85
CA PRO A 18 11.75 4.80 7.94
C PRO A 18 13.08 4.26 8.49
N SER A 19 13.06 3.16 9.24
CA SER A 19 14.25 2.40 9.63
C SER A 19 13.88 0.92 9.85
N PRO A 20 14.86 0.01 9.92
CA PRO A 20 14.62 -1.40 10.20
C PRO A 20 13.87 -1.62 11.54
N ASP A 21 14.24 -0.83 12.55
CA ASP A 21 13.72 -0.91 13.91
C ASP A 21 12.40 -0.18 14.11
N ALA A 22 12.06 0.75 13.21
CA ALA A 22 10.80 1.47 13.26
C ALA A 22 9.67 0.64 12.61
N PRO A 23 8.44 0.69 13.15
CA PRO A 23 7.32 -0.02 12.54
C PRO A 23 7.04 0.46 11.12
N ALA A 24 6.68 -0.46 10.23
CA ALA A 24 6.21 -0.11 8.90
C ALA A 24 4.86 0.64 8.99
N THR A 25 4.62 1.55 8.05
CA THR A 25 3.30 2.15 7.81
C THR A 25 2.86 1.86 6.39
N GLY A 26 1.56 1.72 6.19
CA GLY A 26 0.97 1.44 4.89
C GLY A 26 -0.36 2.13 4.72
N SER A 27 -0.61 2.65 3.52
CA SER A 27 -1.88 3.24 3.12
C SER A 27 -2.28 2.67 1.77
N ALA A 28 -3.53 2.26 1.63
CA ALA A 28 -4.12 1.78 0.40
C ALA A 28 -5.39 2.56 0.08
N VAL A 29 -5.55 2.99 -1.17
CA VAL A 29 -6.80 3.56 -1.68
C VAL A 29 -7.16 2.84 -2.96
N CYS A 30 -8.38 2.32 -3.02
CA CYS A 30 -8.91 1.56 -4.13
C CYS A 30 -9.80 2.45 -5.01
N HIS A 31 -9.82 2.19 -6.32
CA HIS A 31 -10.73 2.87 -7.25
C HIS A 31 -12.22 2.69 -6.89
N CYS A 32 -12.58 1.67 -6.11
CA CYS A 32 -13.94 1.44 -5.64
C CYS A 32 -14.37 2.38 -4.49
N GLY A 33 -13.47 3.24 -4.00
CA GLY A 33 -13.72 4.15 -2.89
C GLY A 33 -13.37 3.58 -1.51
N ALA A 34 -12.90 2.33 -1.43
CA ALA A 34 -12.37 1.76 -0.21
C ALA A 34 -10.96 2.31 0.08
N SER A 35 -10.67 2.58 1.35
CA SER A 35 -9.32 2.91 1.82
C SER A 35 -8.99 2.11 3.07
N ALA A 36 -7.71 1.82 3.24
CA ALA A 36 -7.19 1.10 4.39
C ALA A 36 -5.85 1.67 4.81
N SER A 37 -5.57 1.66 6.11
CA SER A 37 -4.27 2.04 6.67
C SER A 37 -3.83 1.01 7.70
N ALA A 38 -2.52 0.79 7.77
CA ALA A 38 -1.89 -0.18 8.64
C ALA A 38 -0.61 0.38 9.25
N THR A 39 -0.29 -0.05 10.46
CA THR A 39 0.98 0.26 11.15
C THR A 39 1.50 -1.03 11.79
N GLY A 40 2.80 -1.28 11.68
CA GLY A 40 3.43 -2.54 12.08
C GLY A 40 3.59 -3.50 10.91
N ASP A 41 4.72 -4.20 10.87
CA ASP A 41 5.15 -5.02 9.73
C ASP A 41 4.14 -6.09 9.33
N ALA A 42 3.59 -6.83 10.30
CA ALA A 42 2.60 -7.87 10.06
C ALA A 42 1.28 -7.29 9.51
N GLN A 43 0.83 -6.14 10.02
CA GLN A 43 -0.40 -5.49 9.55
C GLN A 43 -0.22 -4.92 8.15
N VAL A 44 0.94 -4.32 7.87
CA VAL A 44 1.31 -3.83 6.54
C VAL A 44 1.41 -4.98 5.54
N GLN A 45 1.99 -6.12 5.92
CA GLN A 45 2.02 -7.31 5.09
C GLN A 45 0.60 -7.80 4.75
N GLY A 46 -0.30 -7.87 5.74
CA GLY A 46 -1.69 -8.24 5.49
C GLY A 46 -2.41 -7.27 4.54
N LEU A 47 -2.12 -5.97 4.66
CA LEU A 47 -2.65 -4.94 3.77
C LEU A 47 -2.11 -5.09 2.33
N VAL A 48 -0.82 -5.41 2.14
CA VAL A 48 -0.24 -5.74 0.82
C VAL A 48 -0.91 -6.98 0.23
N GLN A 49 -1.03 -8.06 0.99
CA GLN A 49 -1.66 -9.30 0.52
C GLN A 49 -3.12 -9.09 0.13
N GLY A 50 -3.88 -8.33 0.92
CA GLY A 50 -5.25 -7.94 0.60
C GLY A 50 -5.33 -7.13 -0.70
N TRP A 51 -4.42 -6.17 -0.88
CA TRP A 51 -4.34 -5.39 -2.12
C TRP A 51 -4.05 -6.30 -3.33
N GLU A 52 -3.04 -7.17 -3.25
CA GLU A 52 -2.69 -8.08 -4.34
C GLU A 52 -3.79 -9.09 -4.67
N ALA A 53 -4.52 -9.57 -3.67
CA ALA A 53 -5.66 -10.47 -3.88
C ALA A 53 -6.81 -9.80 -4.66
N ASN A 54 -7.03 -8.49 -4.45
CA ASN A 54 -8.14 -7.74 -5.05
C ASN A 54 -7.76 -7.04 -6.37
N HIS A 55 -6.48 -6.67 -6.54
CA HIS A 55 -6.04 -5.82 -7.65
C HIS A 55 -4.87 -6.42 -8.44
N GLY A 56 -4.24 -7.48 -7.93
CA GLY A 56 -3.01 -8.04 -8.47
C GLY A 56 -1.77 -7.27 -8.04
N ALA A 57 -0.60 -7.86 -8.29
CA ALA A 57 0.68 -7.19 -8.12
C ALA A 57 0.76 -5.96 -9.04
N ALA A 58 1.29 -4.85 -8.52
CA ALA A 58 1.45 -3.60 -9.29
C ALA A 58 2.30 -3.80 -10.56
N HIS A 59 3.26 -4.72 -10.54
CA HIS A 59 4.04 -5.12 -11.71
C HIS A 59 3.55 -6.46 -12.27
N ARG A 60 2.59 -6.41 -13.20
CA ARG A 60 2.18 -7.58 -14.02
C ARG A 60 2.88 -7.70 -15.37
N GLY A 61 3.88 -6.86 -15.65
CA GLY A 61 4.57 -6.84 -16.95
C GLY A 61 6.04 -6.50 -16.83
N GLY A 62 6.86 -7.51 -16.53
CA GLY A 62 8.26 -7.51 -16.95
C GLY A 62 8.35 -8.08 -18.37
N LYS A 63 8.51 -7.22 -19.36
CA LYS A 63 9.03 -7.54 -20.68
C LYS A 63 10.17 -6.57 -20.94
#